data_AF-A0A7V1PY03-F1
#
_entry.id   AF-A0A7V1PY03-F1
#
_cell.length_a   1.000
_cell.length_b   1.000
_cell.length_c   1.000
_cell.angle_alpha   90.00
_cell.angle_beta   90.00
_cell.angle_gamma   90.00
#
_symmetry.space_group_name_H-M   'P 1'
#
loop_
_entity.id
_entity.type
_entity.pdbx_description
1 polymer ?
#
loop_
_entity_poly.entity_id
_entity_poly.type
_entity_poly.pdbx_seq_one_letter_code
_entity_poly.pdbx_strand_id
1 'polypeptide(L)'
;GYLTTSNGLNSNTINALAVDRRGDIWVGTNLGVNIISNTYTILQSGTPQFRITSVFSLREQIINCIAVDALNRKWVGTNQGLFLVNSDGSSLLATYNTSNSPLLSNQIKSIAIDNNTGKVYVGTGAGLTSFYTAALKPVENFTKLFIYPSPFVLKNGNNHLTIDGLVRNSEIKVLTISGRLIKEFSSPGGRVAYWNGRDKNGNLVNSGIYLIVAYDSNGNNVITGKIAVLHR
;
A
#
# COMPACT_ATOMS: atom_id res chain seq x y z
N GLY A 1 -10.74 29.46 14.52
CA GLY A 1 -11.97 28.68 14.76
C GLY A 1 -11.60 27.29 15.22
N TYR A 2 -12.55 26.52 15.75
CA TYR A 2 -12.39 25.11 16.15
C TYR A 2 -13.41 24.24 15.41
N LEU A 3 -13.09 22.96 15.18
CA LEU A 3 -13.97 21.99 14.53
C LEU A 3 -14.47 20.97 15.55
N THR A 4 -15.75 20.60 15.45
CA THR A 4 -16.42 19.66 16.35
C THR A 4 -17.31 18.68 15.57
N THR A 5 -18.03 17.83 16.28
CA THR A 5 -19.13 17.01 15.74
C THR A 5 -20.18 17.83 14.99
N SER A 6 -20.42 19.09 15.36
CA SER A 6 -21.35 19.97 14.62
C SER A 6 -20.86 20.31 13.20
N ASN A 7 -19.55 20.17 12.94
CA ASN A 7 -18.97 20.34 11.61
C ASN A 7 -18.88 19.03 10.82
N GLY A 8 -19.25 17.88 11.41
CA GLY A 8 -19.22 16.56 10.76
C GLY A 8 -18.08 15.65 11.20
N LEU A 9 -17.32 16.00 12.25
CA LEU A 9 -16.40 15.05 12.89
C LEU A 9 -17.19 13.91 13.55
N ASN A 10 -16.63 12.70 13.53
CA ASN A 10 -17.25 11.53 14.18
C ASN A 10 -17.27 11.68 15.71
N SER A 11 -16.29 12.39 16.27
CA SER A 11 -16.18 12.67 17.71
C SER A 11 -15.31 13.91 17.97
N ASN A 12 -15.52 14.54 19.13
CA ASN A 12 -14.65 15.62 19.63
C ASN A 12 -13.37 15.08 20.32
N THR A 13 -13.29 13.78 20.57
CA THR A 13 -12.09 13.13 21.13
C THR A 13 -11.16 12.71 20.00
N ILE A 14 -10.13 13.52 19.76
CA ILE A 14 -9.13 13.30 18.72
C ILE A 14 -7.91 12.61 19.32
N ASN A 15 -7.55 11.45 18.77
CA ASN A 15 -6.44 10.64 19.25
C ASN A 15 -5.25 10.68 18.30
N ALA A 16 -5.49 10.90 17.00
CA ALA A 16 -4.46 10.86 15.97
C ALA A 16 -4.72 11.86 14.86
N LEU A 17 -3.64 12.42 14.31
CA LEU A 17 -3.65 13.28 13.14
C LEU A 17 -2.56 12.83 12.17
N ALA A 18 -2.86 12.84 10.88
CA ALA A 18 -1.87 12.67 9.83
C ALA A 18 -2.20 13.57 8.63
N VAL A 19 -1.20 14.23 8.06
CA VAL A 19 -1.33 14.94 6.79
C VAL A 19 -0.88 14.00 5.69
N ASP A 20 -1.73 13.80 4.70
CA ASP A 20 -1.43 12.93 3.58
C ASP A 20 -0.69 13.67 2.45
N ARG A 21 -0.27 12.94 1.41
CA ARG A 21 0.50 13.49 0.30
C ARG A 21 -0.29 14.42 -0.63
N ARG A 22 -1.61 14.52 -0.45
CA ARG A 22 -2.51 15.46 -1.15
C ARG A 22 -2.78 16.72 -0.32
N GLY A 23 -2.29 16.76 0.92
CA GLY A 23 -2.59 17.83 1.88
C GLY A 23 -3.90 17.62 2.62
N ASP A 24 -4.55 16.47 2.48
CA ASP A 24 -5.76 16.14 3.24
C ASP A 24 -5.36 15.76 4.68
N ILE A 25 -6.14 16.21 5.66
CA ILE A 25 -5.90 15.89 7.08
C ILE A 25 -6.77 14.70 7.48
N TRP A 26 -6.11 13.65 7.93
CA TRP A 26 -6.72 12.43 8.45
C TRP A 26 -6.83 12.55 9.96
N VAL A 27 -8.06 12.49 10.46
CA VAL A 27 -8.40 12.71 11.87
C VAL A 27 -8.89 11.40 12.46
N GLY A 28 -8.05 10.77 13.28
CA GLY A 28 -8.39 9.58 14.04
C GLY A 28 -9.06 9.95 15.36
N THR A 29 -10.24 9.39 15.59
CA THR A 29 -11.06 9.63 16.77
C THR A 29 -11.34 8.33 17.51
N ASN A 30 -12.04 8.40 18.65
CA ASN A 30 -12.58 7.21 19.31
C ASN A 30 -13.78 6.57 18.58
N LEU A 31 -14.29 7.17 17.51
CA LEU A 31 -15.42 6.67 16.70
C LEU A 31 -15.07 6.51 15.21
N GLY A 32 -13.79 6.32 14.90
CA GLY A 32 -13.28 6.10 13.55
C GLY A 32 -12.50 7.28 12.98
N VAL A 33 -12.39 7.34 11.66
CA VAL A 33 -11.57 8.34 10.94
C VAL A 33 -12.45 9.32 10.15
N ASN A 34 -12.11 10.60 10.22
CA ASN A 34 -12.55 11.62 9.28
C ASN A 34 -11.40 12.09 8.38
N ILE A 35 -11.74 12.58 7.19
CA ILE A 35 -10.83 13.22 6.25
C ILE A 35 -11.31 14.66 6.08
N ILE A 36 -10.42 15.62 6.31
CA ILE A 36 -10.62 17.03 6.00
C ILE A 36 -9.86 17.31 4.70
N SER A 37 -10.61 17.64 3.65
CA SER A 37 -10.08 17.95 2.32
C SER A 37 -10.24 19.43 1.97
N ASN A 38 -9.53 19.90 0.94
CA ASN A 38 -9.45 21.33 0.55
C ASN A 38 -8.90 22.22 1.68
N THR A 39 -7.92 21.71 2.43
CA THR A 39 -7.32 22.36 3.59
C THR A 39 -6.63 23.68 3.27
N TYR A 40 -6.15 23.86 2.03
CA TYR A 40 -5.56 25.11 1.56
C TYR A 40 -6.54 26.30 1.64
N THR A 41 -7.85 26.06 1.58
CA THR A 41 -8.87 27.12 1.68
C THR A 41 -8.94 27.74 3.08
N ILE A 42 -8.40 27.07 4.11
CA ILE A 42 -8.36 27.57 5.49
C ILE A 42 -7.48 28.82 5.61
N LEU A 43 -6.46 28.93 4.75
CA LEU A 43 -5.51 30.05 4.76
C LEU A 43 -5.92 31.18 3.82
N GLN A 44 -6.99 31.01 3.03
CA GLN A 44 -7.46 32.01 2.08
C GLN A 44 -8.38 33.03 2.76
N SER A 45 -8.39 34.26 2.26
CA SER A 45 -9.32 35.30 2.73
C SER A 45 -10.76 34.94 2.33
N GLY A 46 -11.60 34.58 3.30
CA GLY A 46 -13.01 34.22 3.07
C GLY A 46 -13.48 33.06 3.96
N THR A 47 -14.68 32.54 3.68
CA THR A 47 -15.24 31.38 4.38
C THR A 47 -14.58 30.09 3.89
N PRO A 48 -13.89 29.32 4.76
CA PRO A 48 -13.23 28.08 4.36
C PRO A 48 -14.20 27.09 3.72
N GLN A 49 -13.80 26.49 2.59
CA GLN A 49 -14.60 25.52 1.81
C GLN A 49 -14.07 24.08 2.00
N PHE A 50 -13.51 23.80 3.17
CA PHE A 50 -13.05 22.45 3.49
C PHE A 50 -14.23 21.49 3.58
N ARG A 51 -14.01 20.21 3.23
CA ARG A 51 -15.01 19.16 3.33
C ARG A 51 -14.57 18.10 4.33
N ILE A 52 -15.47 17.72 5.22
CA ILE A 52 -15.26 16.63 6.18
C ILE A 52 -16.04 15.41 5.70
N THR A 53 -15.36 14.27 5.57
CA THR A 53 -15.96 12.97 5.22
C THR A 53 -15.51 11.89 6.18
N SER A 54 -16.30 10.85 6.37
CA SER A 54 -15.94 9.70 7.23
C SER A 54 -15.41 8.52 6.41
N VAL A 55 -14.43 7.80 6.94
CA VAL A 55 -13.92 6.55 6.37
C VAL A 55 -14.80 5.41 6.86
N PHE A 56 -15.69 4.91 5.99
CA PHE A 56 -16.73 3.96 6.37
C PHE A 56 -16.17 2.66 6.96
N SER A 57 -15.09 2.13 6.40
CA SER A 57 -14.45 0.88 6.85
C SER A 57 -13.81 0.96 8.25
N LEU A 58 -13.70 2.16 8.81
CA LEU A 58 -13.10 2.42 10.13
C LEU A 58 -14.12 2.95 11.14
N ARG A 59 -15.41 2.90 10.82
CA ARG A 59 -16.46 3.34 11.75
C ARG A 59 -16.42 2.52 13.03
N GLU A 60 -16.69 3.18 14.16
CA GLU A 60 -16.73 2.56 15.51
C GLU A 60 -15.38 1.98 15.97
N GLN A 61 -14.31 2.17 15.22
CA GLN A 61 -12.96 1.82 15.66
C GLN A 61 -12.38 2.95 16.51
N ILE A 62 -11.79 2.59 17.65
CA ILE A 62 -10.94 3.53 18.40
C ILE A 62 -9.61 3.63 17.66
N ILE A 63 -9.34 4.80 17.10
CA ILE A 63 -8.12 5.08 16.36
C ILE A 63 -7.07 5.58 17.32
N ASN A 64 -5.89 4.96 17.30
CA ASN A 64 -4.78 5.30 18.19
C ASN A 64 -3.66 6.03 17.45
N CYS A 65 -3.42 5.68 16.19
CA CYS A 65 -2.38 6.30 15.36
C CYS A 65 -2.69 6.11 13.87
N ILE A 66 -2.15 7.00 13.03
CA ILE A 66 -2.26 6.95 11.57
C ILE A 66 -0.87 7.23 10.98
N ALA A 67 -0.43 6.41 10.03
CA ALA A 67 0.78 6.64 9.26
C ALA A 67 0.48 6.56 7.76
N VAL A 68 1.14 7.42 6.98
CA VAL A 68 0.95 7.52 5.53
C VAL A 68 2.16 6.93 4.81
N ASP A 69 1.94 5.96 3.95
CA ASP A 69 3.02 5.31 3.20
C ASP A 69 3.38 6.01 1.88
N ALA A 70 4.35 5.47 1.14
CA ALA A 70 4.84 6.07 -0.09
C ALA A 70 3.78 6.11 -1.22
N LEU A 71 2.73 5.30 -1.12
CA LEU A 71 1.61 5.25 -2.06
C LEU A 71 0.40 6.03 -1.58
N ASN A 72 0.60 6.86 -0.56
CA ASN A 72 -0.44 7.63 0.10
C ASN A 72 -1.53 6.75 0.74
N ARG A 73 -1.28 5.45 0.97
CA ARG A 73 -2.19 4.58 1.72
C ARG A 73 -2.03 4.84 3.21
N LYS A 74 -3.06 4.52 3.99
CA LYS A 74 -3.10 4.85 5.41
C LYS A 74 -3.06 3.57 6.22
N TRP A 75 -2.01 3.47 7.01
CA TRP A 75 -1.87 2.48 8.07
C TRP A 75 -2.50 3.07 9.33
N VAL A 76 -3.55 2.43 9.81
CA VAL A 76 -4.35 2.89 10.93
C VAL A 76 -4.23 1.88 12.06
N GLY A 77 -3.69 2.32 13.20
CA GLY A 77 -3.59 1.50 14.41
C GLY A 77 -4.82 1.66 15.27
N THR A 78 -5.41 0.53 15.68
CA THR A 78 -6.60 0.48 16.54
C THR A 78 -6.36 -0.44 17.74
N ASN A 79 -7.40 -0.65 18.56
CA ASN A 79 -7.40 -1.67 19.61
C ASN A 79 -7.64 -3.09 19.10
N GLN A 80 -7.88 -3.25 17.80
CA GLN A 80 -8.21 -4.52 17.13
C GLN A 80 -7.18 -4.91 16.06
N GLY A 81 -6.03 -4.24 16.04
CA GLY A 81 -4.93 -4.47 15.10
C GLY A 81 -4.69 -3.30 14.15
N LEU A 82 -4.08 -3.60 13.01
CA LEU A 82 -3.80 -2.64 11.95
C LEU A 82 -4.84 -2.75 10.84
N PHE A 83 -5.26 -1.59 10.34
CA PHE A 83 -6.09 -1.47 9.16
C PHE A 83 -5.29 -0.71 8.10
N LEU A 84 -5.27 -1.23 6.89
CA LEU A 84 -4.67 -0.56 5.74
C LEU A 84 -5.78 -0.12 4.80
N VAL A 85 -5.97 1.17 4.62
CA VAL A 85 -6.95 1.73 3.67
C VAL A 85 -6.23 2.39 2.49
N ASN A 86 -6.90 2.45 1.35
CA ASN A 86 -6.40 3.06 0.14
C ASN A 86 -6.23 4.60 0.28
N SER A 87 -5.77 5.23 -0.79
CA SER A 87 -5.32 6.63 -0.73
C SER A 87 -6.41 7.66 -0.44
N ASP A 88 -7.69 7.36 -0.69
CA ASP A 88 -8.81 8.27 -0.41
C ASP A 88 -9.72 7.75 0.72
N GLY A 89 -9.41 6.58 1.30
CA GLY A 89 -10.21 5.96 2.35
C GLY A 89 -11.48 5.28 1.86
N SER A 90 -11.70 5.16 0.55
CA SER A 90 -12.89 4.50 0.00
C SER A 90 -12.85 2.98 0.17
N SER A 91 -11.67 2.37 0.31
CA SER A 91 -11.50 0.91 0.34
C SER A 91 -10.55 0.44 1.44
N LEU A 92 -10.95 -0.60 2.16
CA LEU A 92 -10.09 -1.38 3.05
C LEU A 92 -9.27 -2.37 2.22
N LEU A 93 -7.95 -2.26 2.30
CA LEU A 93 -7.01 -3.09 1.54
C LEU A 93 -6.55 -4.32 2.31
N ALA A 94 -6.36 -4.19 3.62
CA ALA A 94 -5.95 -5.31 4.48
C ALA A 94 -6.24 -5.03 5.96
N THR A 95 -6.32 -6.10 6.75
CA THR A 95 -6.33 -6.06 8.21
C THR A 95 -5.28 -7.03 8.77
N TYR A 96 -4.59 -6.60 9.82
CA TYR A 96 -3.58 -7.41 10.50
C TYR A 96 -3.85 -7.43 11.99
N ASN A 97 -3.91 -8.62 12.57
CA ASN A 97 -4.09 -8.86 14.00
C ASN A 97 -3.20 -10.06 14.42
N THR A 98 -3.21 -10.43 15.70
CA THR A 98 -2.40 -11.53 16.23
C THR A 98 -2.76 -12.90 15.63
N SER A 99 -3.95 -13.07 15.05
CA SER A 99 -4.40 -14.34 14.48
C SER A 99 -3.94 -14.57 13.04
N ASN A 100 -3.65 -13.50 12.30
CA ASN A 100 -3.32 -13.58 10.87
C ASN A 100 -1.95 -12.95 10.51
N SER A 101 -1.20 -12.50 11.51
CA SER A 101 0.06 -11.79 11.30
C SER A 101 0.99 -11.96 12.51
N PRO A 102 2.30 -11.67 12.38
CA PRO A 102 3.26 -11.76 13.47
C PRO A 102 3.17 -10.59 14.47
N LEU A 103 2.05 -9.85 14.52
CA LEU A 103 1.83 -8.80 15.51
C LEU A 103 1.85 -9.39 16.92
N LEU A 104 2.58 -8.72 17.83
CA LEU A 104 2.67 -9.14 19.23
C LEU A 104 1.42 -8.83 20.05
N SER A 105 0.59 -7.87 19.62
CA SER A 105 -0.66 -7.51 20.26
C SER A 105 -1.59 -6.78 19.27
N ASN A 106 -2.90 -6.92 19.46
CA ASN A 106 -3.92 -6.16 18.71
C ASN A 106 -4.00 -4.69 19.13
N GLN A 107 -3.49 -4.34 20.30
CA GLN A 107 -3.47 -2.94 20.74
C GLN A 107 -2.31 -2.21 20.06
N ILE A 108 -2.60 -1.49 18.98
CA ILE A 108 -1.60 -0.71 18.27
C ILE A 108 -1.50 0.68 18.88
N LYS A 109 -0.29 1.07 19.31
CA LYS A 109 -0.01 2.35 19.98
C LYS A 109 0.66 3.35 19.05
N SER A 110 1.52 2.89 18.14
CA SER A 110 2.24 3.76 17.21
C SER A 110 2.66 3.01 15.95
N ILE A 111 2.81 3.76 14.85
CA ILE A 111 3.29 3.25 13.56
C ILE A 111 4.32 4.23 13.01
N ALA A 112 5.45 3.73 12.55
CA ALA A 112 6.45 4.50 11.79
C ALA A 112 6.82 3.74 10.52
N ILE A 113 6.96 4.45 9.40
CA ILE A 113 7.23 3.85 8.10
C ILE A 113 8.50 4.46 7.51
N ASP A 114 9.50 3.62 7.24
CA ASP A 114 10.59 3.98 6.36
C ASP A 114 10.11 3.82 4.91
N ASN A 115 9.78 4.94 4.27
CA ASN A 115 9.25 4.96 2.91
C ASN A 115 10.29 4.58 1.83
N ASN A 116 11.58 4.53 2.16
CA ASN A 116 12.66 4.14 1.23
C ASN A 116 12.85 2.63 1.20
N THR A 117 12.75 1.98 2.35
CA THR A 117 12.91 0.52 2.50
C THR A 117 11.58 -0.23 2.59
N GLY A 118 10.48 0.50 2.86
CA GLY A 118 9.15 -0.08 3.07
C GLY A 118 9.02 -0.75 4.43
N LYS A 119 9.99 -0.57 5.32
CA LYS A 119 9.92 -1.16 6.66
C LYS A 119 8.90 -0.40 7.50
N VAL A 120 7.89 -1.13 7.96
CA VAL A 120 6.85 -0.65 8.85
C VAL A 120 7.19 -1.12 10.26
N TYR A 121 7.36 -0.17 11.17
CA TYR A 121 7.55 -0.39 12.60
C TYR A 121 6.24 -0.15 13.32
N VAL A 122 5.87 -1.09 14.19
CA VAL A 122 4.57 -1.08 14.86
C VAL A 122 4.79 -1.26 16.35
N GLY A 123 4.58 -0.19 17.10
CA GLY A 123 4.55 -0.22 18.56
C GLY A 123 3.20 -0.78 19.02
N THR A 124 3.22 -1.95 19.64
CA THR A 124 2.03 -2.65 20.14
C THR A 124 1.97 -2.60 21.67
N GLY A 125 0.86 -3.06 22.25
CA GLY A 125 0.71 -3.25 23.69
C GLY A 125 1.75 -4.19 24.32
N ALA A 126 2.34 -5.10 23.54
CA ALA A 126 3.28 -6.12 23.99
C ALA A 126 4.74 -5.89 23.51
N GLY A 127 5.03 -4.77 22.85
CA GLY A 127 6.37 -4.46 22.33
C GLY A 127 6.37 -4.03 20.87
N LEU A 128 7.55 -4.06 20.24
CA LEU A 128 7.76 -3.60 18.86
C LEU A 128 7.76 -4.76 17.86
N THR A 129 6.95 -4.68 16.81
CA THR A 129 6.98 -5.56 15.65
C THR A 129 7.46 -4.78 14.42
N SER A 130 8.13 -5.43 13.47
CA SER A 130 8.40 -4.82 12.15
C SER A 130 8.18 -5.79 11.00
N PHE A 131 7.68 -5.29 9.88
CA PHE A 131 7.52 -6.03 8.63
C PHE A 131 7.74 -5.10 7.43
N TYR A 132 7.69 -5.63 6.21
CA TYR A 132 7.88 -4.86 4.98
C TYR A 132 6.57 -4.65 4.24
N THR A 133 6.41 -3.48 3.63
CA THR A 133 5.35 -3.17 2.68
C THR A 133 5.88 -2.94 1.27
N ALA A 134 5.08 -3.32 0.29
CA ALA A 134 5.35 -3.05 -1.12
C ALA A 134 5.12 -1.58 -1.53
N ALA A 135 4.57 -0.75 -0.63
CA ALA A 135 4.43 0.69 -0.84
C ALA A 135 5.75 1.41 -0.70
N LEU A 136 6.58 1.23 -1.71
CA LEU A 136 7.84 1.92 -1.88
C LEU A 136 7.65 3.06 -2.85
N LYS A 137 8.35 4.19 -2.61
CA LYS A 137 8.32 5.32 -3.53
C LYS A 137 8.74 4.83 -4.92
N PRO A 138 7.92 5.04 -5.96
CA PRO A 138 8.28 4.67 -7.32
C PRO A 138 9.57 5.38 -7.74
N VAL A 139 10.37 4.73 -8.58
CA VAL A 139 11.49 5.43 -9.22
C VAL A 139 10.95 6.41 -10.27
N GLU A 140 11.68 7.49 -10.53
CA GLU A 140 11.24 8.51 -11.50
C GLU A 140 11.32 8.01 -12.94
N ASN A 141 12.36 7.23 -13.24
CA ASN A 141 12.62 6.65 -14.55
C ASN A 141 13.04 5.20 -14.40
N PHE A 142 12.71 4.37 -15.39
CA PHE A 142 13.25 3.02 -15.46
C PHE A 142 14.76 3.06 -15.66
N THR A 143 15.50 2.47 -14.73
CA THR A 143 16.97 2.36 -14.80
C THR A 143 17.38 0.90 -14.87
N LYS A 144 16.86 0.08 -13.95
CA LYS A 144 17.11 -1.35 -13.88
C LYS A 144 15.96 -2.06 -13.16
N LEU A 145 15.58 -3.25 -13.65
CA LEU A 145 14.72 -4.15 -12.90
C LEU A 145 15.55 -5.11 -12.05
N PHE A 146 15.17 -5.27 -10.78
CA PHE A 146 15.67 -6.33 -9.92
C PHE A 146 14.57 -7.38 -9.76
N ILE A 147 14.81 -8.57 -10.29
CA ILE A 147 13.83 -9.67 -10.32
C ILE A 147 14.36 -10.81 -9.47
N TYR A 148 13.68 -11.12 -8.37
CA TYR A 148 14.16 -12.10 -7.39
C TYR A 148 13.02 -12.85 -6.67
N PRO A 149 13.23 -14.11 -6.26
CA PRO A 149 14.46 -14.89 -6.37
C PRO A 149 14.74 -15.34 -7.81
N SER A 150 16.03 -15.46 -8.17
CA SER A 150 16.48 -15.97 -9.46
C SER A 150 17.50 -17.11 -9.24
N PRO A 151 17.24 -18.35 -9.72
CA PRO A 151 16.03 -18.77 -10.43
C PRO A 151 14.79 -18.78 -9.52
N PHE A 152 13.63 -18.55 -10.11
CA PHE A 152 12.34 -18.60 -9.43
C PHE A 152 11.82 -20.03 -9.39
N VAL A 153 11.89 -20.66 -8.22
CA VAL A 153 11.45 -22.04 -8.03
C VAL A 153 9.98 -22.06 -7.61
N LEU A 154 9.13 -22.68 -8.43
CA LEU A 154 7.72 -22.90 -8.12
C LEU A 154 7.57 -24.12 -7.21
N LYS A 155 6.76 -23.97 -6.16
CA LYS A 155 6.36 -25.02 -5.22
C LYS A 155 4.84 -25.11 -5.15
N ASN A 156 4.34 -26.22 -4.62
CA ASN A 156 2.94 -26.35 -4.23
C ASN A 156 2.65 -25.40 -3.05
N GLY A 157 1.99 -24.27 -3.31
CA GLY A 157 1.65 -23.27 -2.30
C GLY A 157 1.81 -21.82 -2.79
N ASN A 158 2.14 -20.92 -1.87
CA ASN A 158 2.38 -19.50 -2.16
C ASN A 158 3.76 -19.30 -2.78
N ASN A 159 3.78 -19.02 -4.08
CA ASN A 159 4.96 -18.59 -4.81
C ASN A 159 4.96 -17.07 -4.95
N HIS A 160 6.14 -16.46 -4.87
CA HIS A 160 6.27 -15.02 -4.89
C HIS A 160 7.58 -14.58 -5.56
N LEU A 161 7.46 -14.07 -6.78
CA LEU A 161 8.53 -13.37 -7.48
C LEU A 161 8.35 -11.88 -7.26
N THR A 162 9.41 -11.23 -6.80
CA THR A 162 9.48 -9.78 -6.65
C THR A 162 10.07 -9.14 -7.90
N ILE A 163 9.44 -8.08 -8.37
CA ILE A 163 9.88 -7.22 -9.46
C ILE A 163 10.05 -5.82 -8.87
N ASP A 164 11.29 -5.38 -8.63
CA ASP A 164 11.64 -4.05 -8.11
C ASP A 164 12.27 -3.18 -9.22
N GLY A 165 12.18 -1.86 -9.07
CA GLY A 165 12.66 -0.87 -10.02
C GLY A 165 11.56 -0.27 -10.91
N LEU A 166 10.30 -0.34 -10.48
CA LEU A 166 9.14 0.14 -11.24
C LEU A 166 8.88 1.65 -11.04
N VAL A 167 8.40 2.30 -12.08
CA VAL A 167 7.86 3.67 -12.00
C VAL A 167 6.40 3.64 -11.54
N ARG A 168 5.83 4.80 -11.20
CA ARG A 168 4.44 4.91 -10.76
C ARG A 168 3.50 4.35 -11.84
N ASN A 169 2.53 3.55 -11.40
CA ASN A 169 1.50 2.95 -12.28
C ASN A 169 2.10 2.16 -13.45
N SER A 170 3.22 1.47 -13.22
CA SER A 170 3.78 0.57 -14.24
C SER A 170 2.81 -0.57 -14.54
N GLU A 171 2.62 -0.87 -15.82
CA GLU A 171 2.00 -2.09 -16.30
C GLU A 171 3.08 -3.15 -16.55
N ILE A 172 2.82 -4.40 -16.17
CA ILE A 172 3.78 -5.50 -16.26
C ILE A 172 3.19 -6.61 -17.12
N LYS A 173 3.95 -7.03 -18.13
CA LYS A 173 3.70 -8.21 -18.95
C LYS A 173 4.74 -9.27 -18.68
N VAL A 174 4.27 -10.50 -18.46
CA VAL A 174 5.09 -11.70 -18.40
C VAL A 174 4.96 -12.42 -19.73
N LEU A 175 6.07 -12.60 -20.45
CA LEU A 175 6.12 -13.24 -21.77
C LEU A 175 7.02 -14.47 -21.74
N THR A 176 6.77 -15.42 -22.63
CA THR A 176 7.78 -16.43 -22.99
C THR A 176 8.89 -15.79 -23.83
N ILE A 177 10.03 -16.48 -24.00
CA ILE A 177 11.09 -16.03 -24.93
C ILE A 177 10.61 -15.91 -26.39
N SER A 178 9.55 -16.63 -26.76
CA SER A 178 8.90 -16.54 -28.07
C SER A 178 7.91 -15.38 -28.19
N GLY A 179 7.75 -14.57 -27.15
CA GLY A 179 6.86 -13.40 -27.14
C GLY A 179 5.41 -13.69 -26.78
N ARG A 180 5.06 -14.93 -26.39
CA ARG A 180 3.69 -15.27 -25.99
C ARG A 180 3.36 -14.66 -24.62
N LEU A 181 2.25 -13.94 -24.53
CA LEU A 181 1.75 -13.38 -23.27
C LEU A 181 1.25 -14.46 -22.32
N ILE A 182 1.78 -14.44 -21.09
CA ILE A 182 1.42 -15.35 -20.00
C ILE A 182 0.49 -14.67 -19.00
N LYS A 183 0.86 -13.45 -18.58
CA LYS A 183 0.12 -12.68 -17.60
C LYS A 183 0.37 -11.18 -17.83
N GLU A 184 -0.64 -10.38 -17.53
CA GLU A 184 -0.57 -8.93 -17.47
C GLU A 184 -1.18 -8.46 -16.15
N PHE A 185 -0.53 -7.48 -15.50
CA PHE A 185 -0.97 -6.88 -14.25
C PHE A 185 -0.24 -5.56 -13.97
N SER A 186 -0.87 -4.67 -13.20
CA SER A 186 -0.28 -3.40 -12.81
C SER A 186 0.51 -3.50 -11.50
N SER A 187 1.50 -2.63 -11.33
CA SER A 187 2.10 -2.36 -10.02
C SER A 187 1.03 -1.81 -9.06
N PRO A 188 1.15 -2.05 -7.74
CA PRO A 188 0.25 -1.45 -6.76
C PRO A 188 0.40 0.08 -6.62
N GLY A 189 1.16 0.73 -7.51
CA GLY A 189 1.48 2.16 -7.53
C GLY A 189 2.93 2.48 -7.14
N GLY A 190 3.66 1.52 -6.56
CA GLY A 190 5.03 1.68 -6.07
C GLY A 190 6.10 1.02 -6.93
N ARG A 191 7.36 1.09 -6.49
CA ARG A 191 8.47 0.50 -7.26
C ARG A 191 8.51 -1.03 -7.29
N VAL A 192 7.66 -1.71 -6.52
CA VAL A 192 7.62 -3.17 -6.43
C VAL A 192 6.28 -3.74 -6.85
N ALA A 193 6.31 -4.78 -7.67
CA ALA A 193 5.18 -5.64 -8.01
C ALA A 193 5.54 -7.12 -7.84
N TYR A 194 4.52 -7.97 -7.86
CA TYR A 194 4.68 -9.40 -7.56
C TYR A 194 4.01 -10.29 -8.59
N TRP A 195 4.66 -11.41 -8.89
CA TRP A 195 4.08 -12.48 -9.70
C TRP A 195 4.17 -13.81 -8.98
N ASN A 196 3.08 -14.57 -8.99
CA ASN A 196 2.97 -15.86 -8.30
C ASN A 196 3.32 -17.06 -9.21
N GLY A 197 3.89 -16.82 -10.39
CA GLY A 197 4.25 -17.88 -11.33
C GLY A 197 3.05 -18.53 -12.02
N ARG A 198 1.87 -17.88 -12.01
CA ARG A 198 0.67 -18.38 -12.68
C ARG A 198 0.32 -17.56 -13.92
N ASP A 199 -0.25 -18.24 -14.91
CA ASP A 199 -0.78 -17.62 -16.12
C ASP A 199 -2.12 -16.89 -15.88
N LYS A 200 -2.70 -16.34 -16.95
CA LYS A 200 -4.01 -15.67 -16.91
C LYS A 200 -5.15 -16.58 -16.42
N ASN A 201 -5.06 -17.89 -16.63
CA ASN A 201 -6.05 -18.88 -16.23
C ASN A 201 -5.81 -19.40 -14.80
N GLY A 202 -4.75 -18.95 -14.13
CA GLY A 202 -4.40 -19.38 -12.78
C GLY A 202 -3.57 -20.66 -12.72
N ASN A 203 -3.10 -21.20 -13.86
CA ASN A 203 -2.25 -22.39 -13.88
C ASN A 203 -0.79 -22.02 -13.64
N LEU A 204 -0.04 -22.85 -12.91
CA LEU A 204 1.41 -22.68 -12.78
C LEU A 204 2.07 -22.80 -14.15
N VAL A 205 3.02 -21.92 -14.42
CA VAL A 205 3.77 -21.95 -15.67
C VAL A 205 4.79 -23.07 -15.69
N ASN A 206 5.21 -23.48 -16.89
CA ASN A 206 6.26 -24.49 -17.05
C ASN A 206 7.65 -23.92 -16.74
N SER A 207 8.60 -24.81 -16.44
CA SER A 207 10.02 -24.44 -16.40
C SER A 207 10.46 -23.77 -17.70
N GLY A 208 11.27 -22.72 -17.61
CA GLY A 208 11.75 -21.99 -18.77
C GLY A 208 12.23 -20.59 -18.45
N ILE A 209 12.63 -19.85 -19.49
CA ILE A 209 12.97 -18.42 -19.37
C ILE A 209 11.74 -17.59 -19.72
N TYR A 210 11.46 -16.60 -18.87
CA TYR A 210 10.39 -15.64 -19.05
C TYR A 210 10.97 -14.22 -19.13
N LEU A 211 10.36 -13.39 -19.96
CA LEU A 211 10.64 -11.96 -20.03
C LEU A 211 9.62 -11.22 -19.15
N ILE A 212 10.13 -10.33 -18.31
CA ILE A 212 9.32 -9.39 -17.55
C ILE A 212 9.47 -8.04 -18.24
N VAL A 213 8.40 -7.56 -18.85
CA VAL A 213 8.36 -6.27 -19.53
C VAL A 213 7.53 -5.33 -18.68
N ALA A 214 8.12 -4.25 -18.18
CA ALA A 214 7.42 -3.19 -17.46
C ALA A 214 7.41 -1.93 -18.32
N TYR A 215 6.26 -1.26 -18.37
CA TYR A 215 6.10 -0.02 -19.11
C TYR A 215 5.29 0.99 -18.30
N ASP A 216 5.54 2.28 -18.53
CA ASP A 216 4.81 3.34 -17.85
C ASP A 216 3.35 3.40 -18.34
N SER A 217 2.50 4.13 -17.63
CA SER A 217 1.06 4.23 -17.97
C SER A 217 0.78 4.82 -19.35
N ASN A 218 1.77 5.48 -19.96
CA ASN A 218 1.65 6.07 -21.30
C ASN A 218 2.21 5.14 -22.39
N GLY A 219 2.88 4.04 -22.02
CA GLY A 219 3.58 3.14 -22.93
C GLY A 219 4.84 3.73 -23.56
N ASN A 220 5.30 4.89 -23.10
CA ASN A 220 6.41 5.63 -23.74
C ASN A 220 7.78 5.12 -23.28
N ASN A 221 7.87 4.65 -22.04
CA ASN A 221 9.07 4.06 -21.49
C ASN A 221 8.86 2.59 -21.19
N VAL A 222 9.80 1.76 -21.61
CA VAL A 222 9.76 0.30 -21.44
C VAL A 222 11.09 -0.16 -20.86
N ILE A 223 11.03 -1.10 -19.91
CA ILE A 223 12.19 -1.84 -19.42
C ILE A 223 11.89 -3.33 -19.42
N THR A 224 12.90 -4.13 -19.73
CA THR A 224 12.77 -5.59 -19.77
C THR A 224 13.80 -6.25 -18.86
N GLY A 225 13.37 -7.24 -18.11
CA GLY A 225 14.22 -8.17 -17.38
C GLY A 225 13.94 -9.61 -17.79
N LYS A 226 14.83 -10.53 -17.42
CA LYS A 226 14.70 -11.97 -17.70
C LYS A 226 14.75 -12.75 -16.40
N ILE A 227 13.93 -13.80 -16.31
CA ILE A 227 13.91 -14.69 -15.14
C ILE A 227 13.83 -16.15 -15.59
N ALA A 228 14.67 -16.99 -14.98
CA ALA A 228 14.55 -18.43 -15.10
C ALA A 228 13.52 -18.93 -14.08
N VAL A 229 12.53 -19.70 -14.54
CA VAL A 229 11.51 -20.33 -13.70
C VAL A 229 11.75 -21.83 -13.72
N LEU A 230 11.70 -22.46 -12.54
CA LEU A 230 11.87 -23.89 -12.35
C LEU A 230 10.62 -24.43 -11.66
N HIS A 231 9.83 -25.21 -12.39
CA HIS A 231 8.71 -25.96 -11.85
C HIS A 231 9.24 -27.32 -11.40
N ARG A 232 9.13 -27.60 -10.09
CA ARG A 232 9.50 -28.88 -9.47
C ARG A 232 8.27 -29.58 -8.92
#